data_AF-A0A7Y2EZ48-F1
#
_entry.id   AF-A0A7Y2EZ48-F1
#
_cell.length_a   1.000
_cell.length_b   1.000
_cell.length_c   1.000
_cell.angle_alpha   90.00
_cell.angle_beta   90.00
_cell.angle_gamma   90.00
#
_symmetry.space_group_name_H-M   'P 1'
#
loop_
_entity.id
_entity.type
_entity.pdbx_description
1 polymer ?
#
loop_
_entity_poly.entity_id
_entity_poly.type
_entity_poly.pdbx_seq_one_letter_code
_entity_poly.pdbx_strand_id
1 'polypeptide(L)'
;MGKALIFIVLGSGLILSRQFLDNTEHERRSNEDRTEYQEEVIAREIAASAFNVAMGEIRAHGEDLHGAVEAFNGTAGGREGTYSTGRFVGGRSETRAQLTSGHSVRVVATGFFGGAEHTMHDEYRVPVLIAREDGIIEVSPNNMTPDECAAIFFQAYPIGADPANLPEPEMIYASWDGDRQSSEVLQSMYATAGTQLNFWLAIDSNCSERVDVSSSQATGCQARADARDYTFDPDDWDAILPALEIEEADITQAKEGTWSYVLQDPSDRQQWSITWEDQTAWNAPNSTDPTRSVQALKAFGYDGDGWTYTSGSVYTALTDYGTSRPDFSDHSISITLHSTESPNYKGKQQSILARQKSCGEAYDEPLDGDEYDTDGDGEAEVEAEPEPTPSTEPEPESEAAPPNGFSEQELIDYACACTSNGTQSNKTAILHRPPGNESNEQLICIGNPAVPPHFDNHNDVFPTCESGQAVRNNNGRKNR
;
A
#
# COMPACT_ATOMS: atom_id res chain seq x y z
N MET A 1 -40.56 -45.56 -70.09
CA MET A 1 -39.47 -45.41 -69.12
C MET A 1 -39.03 -43.95 -69.00
N GLY A 2 -39.89 -43.04 -68.51
CA GLY A 2 -39.61 -41.60 -68.60
C GLY A 2 -40.27 -40.72 -67.55
N LYS A 3 -40.65 -41.27 -66.38
CA LYS A 3 -41.25 -40.50 -65.27
C LYS A 3 -40.53 -40.64 -63.93
N ALA A 4 -39.61 -41.61 -63.80
CA ALA A 4 -38.82 -41.81 -62.58
C ALA A 4 -37.56 -40.91 -62.49
N LEU A 5 -37.13 -40.32 -63.61
CA LEU A 5 -35.89 -39.52 -63.67
C LEU A 5 -36.08 -38.07 -63.17
N ILE A 6 -37.33 -37.55 -63.17
CA ILE A 6 -37.63 -36.17 -62.74
C ILE A 6 -37.63 -36.05 -61.20
N PHE A 7 -38.03 -37.09 -60.46
CA PHE A 7 -38.04 -37.06 -58.99
C PHE A 7 -36.65 -37.14 -58.36
N ILE A 8 -35.69 -37.80 -59.03
CA ILE A 8 -34.31 -37.91 -58.54
C ILE A 8 -33.56 -36.57 -58.72
N VAL A 9 -33.87 -35.80 -59.77
CA VAL A 9 -33.26 -34.47 -60.02
C VAL A 9 -33.85 -33.38 -59.13
N LEU A 10 -35.14 -33.46 -58.77
CA LEU A 10 -35.76 -32.52 -57.81
C LEU A 10 -35.39 -32.80 -56.35
N GLY A 11 -35.23 -34.07 -55.97
CA GLY A 11 -34.82 -34.44 -54.60
C GLY A 11 -33.36 -34.09 -54.28
N SER A 12 -32.47 -34.11 -55.27
CA SER A 12 -31.06 -33.74 -55.10
C SER A 12 -30.84 -32.21 -55.00
N GLY A 13 -31.72 -31.39 -55.59
CA GLY A 13 -31.71 -29.94 -55.40
C GLY A 13 -32.11 -29.47 -53.99
N LEU A 14 -33.02 -30.21 -53.32
CA LEU A 14 -33.48 -29.88 -51.96
C LEU A 14 -32.47 -30.25 -50.86
N ILE A 15 -31.65 -31.28 -51.08
CA ILE A 15 -30.62 -31.68 -50.11
C ILE A 15 -29.41 -30.72 -50.19
N LEU A 16 -29.03 -30.29 -51.40
CA LEU A 16 -27.97 -29.31 -51.59
C LEU A 16 -28.34 -27.91 -51.08
N SER A 17 -29.60 -27.51 -51.19
CA SER A 17 -30.07 -26.21 -50.66
C SER A 17 -30.15 -26.19 -49.14
N ARG A 18 -30.43 -27.32 -48.48
CA ARG A 18 -30.32 -27.44 -47.02
C ARG A 18 -28.88 -27.34 -46.53
N GLN A 19 -27.95 -28.04 -47.19
CA GLN A 19 -26.52 -27.93 -46.86
C GLN A 19 -25.96 -26.53 -47.09
N PHE A 20 -26.45 -25.80 -48.10
CA PHE A 20 -26.06 -24.41 -48.33
C PHE A 20 -26.62 -23.48 -47.25
N LEU A 21 -27.86 -23.68 -46.80
CA LEU A 21 -28.46 -22.92 -45.69
C LEU A 21 -27.74 -23.19 -44.37
N ASP A 22 -27.45 -24.45 -44.05
CA ASP A 22 -26.73 -24.84 -42.84
C ASP A 22 -25.29 -24.28 -42.84
N ASN A 23 -24.61 -24.28 -44.00
CA ASN A 23 -23.28 -23.66 -44.14
C ASN A 23 -23.35 -22.13 -44.00
N THR A 24 -24.35 -21.46 -44.60
CA THR A 24 -24.50 -20.00 -44.42
C THR A 24 -24.85 -19.65 -42.98
N GLU A 25 -25.58 -20.50 -42.26
CA GLU A 25 -25.91 -20.28 -40.86
C GLU A 25 -24.70 -20.54 -39.95
N HIS A 26 -23.88 -21.56 -40.23
CA HIS A 26 -22.62 -21.80 -39.54
C HIS A 26 -21.57 -20.71 -39.81
N GLU A 27 -21.45 -20.21 -41.04
CA GLU A 27 -20.59 -19.07 -41.36
C GLU A 27 -21.08 -17.79 -40.69
N ARG A 28 -22.39 -17.56 -40.65
CA ARG A 28 -22.97 -16.41 -39.93
C ARG A 28 -22.67 -16.48 -38.45
N ARG A 29 -22.90 -17.64 -37.79
CA ARG A 29 -22.57 -17.84 -36.38
C ARG A 29 -21.07 -17.70 -36.12
N SER A 30 -20.22 -18.29 -36.95
CA SER A 30 -18.77 -18.14 -36.82
C SER A 30 -18.29 -16.70 -37.02
N ASN A 31 -18.94 -15.91 -37.86
CA ASN A 31 -18.62 -14.49 -38.03
C ASN A 31 -19.18 -13.63 -36.88
N GLU A 32 -20.35 -13.98 -36.34
CA GLU A 32 -20.94 -13.37 -35.13
C GLU A 32 -20.02 -13.63 -33.93
N ASP A 33 -19.62 -14.88 -33.68
CA ASP A 33 -18.70 -15.25 -32.58
C ASP A 33 -17.33 -14.54 -32.71
N ARG A 34 -16.84 -14.36 -33.95
CA ARG A 34 -15.59 -13.62 -34.19
C ARG A 34 -15.75 -12.12 -33.97
N THR A 35 -16.93 -11.57 -34.25
CA THR A 35 -17.22 -10.14 -34.03
C THR A 35 -17.35 -9.88 -32.53
N GLU A 36 -18.11 -10.71 -31.82
CA GLU A 36 -18.26 -10.64 -30.37
C GLU A 36 -16.90 -10.73 -29.66
N TYR A 37 -16.08 -11.72 -30.03
CA TYR A 37 -14.72 -11.84 -29.49
C TYR A 37 -13.84 -10.60 -29.80
N GLN A 38 -13.97 -10.03 -31.01
CA GLN A 38 -13.25 -8.80 -31.36
C GLN A 38 -13.73 -7.61 -30.53
N GLU A 39 -15.03 -7.50 -30.29
CA GLU A 39 -15.62 -6.46 -29.44
C GLU A 39 -15.14 -6.59 -27.98
N GLU A 40 -15.11 -7.80 -27.41
CA GLU A 40 -14.59 -8.06 -26.06
C GLU A 40 -13.12 -7.69 -25.92
N VAL A 41 -12.28 -8.06 -26.91
CA VAL A 41 -10.86 -7.71 -26.91
C VAL A 41 -10.68 -6.20 -26.95
N ILE A 42 -11.44 -5.49 -27.78
CA ILE A 42 -11.35 -4.02 -27.86
C ILE A 42 -11.86 -3.37 -26.56
N ALA A 43 -12.96 -3.86 -25.97
CA ALA A 43 -13.47 -3.37 -24.70
C ALA A 43 -12.43 -3.53 -23.57
N ARG A 44 -11.71 -4.66 -23.54
CA ARG A 44 -10.60 -4.87 -22.60
C ARG A 44 -9.44 -3.90 -22.80
N GLU A 45 -9.02 -3.67 -24.04
CA GLU A 45 -7.93 -2.72 -24.34
C GLU A 45 -8.30 -1.28 -23.96
N ILE A 46 -9.56 -0.89 -24.17
CA ILE A 46 -10.10 0.41 -23.73
C ILE A 46 -10.06 0.50 -22.20
N ALA A 47 -10.53 -0.54 -21.50
CA ALA A 47 -10.50 -0.58 -20.04
C ALA A 47 -9.06 -0.45 -19.51
N ALA A 48 -8.10 -1.17 -20.10
CA ALA A 48 -6.69 -1.13 -19.74
C ALA A 48 -6.04 0.23 -19.98
N SER A 49 -6.33 0.87 -21.12
CA SER A 49 -5.86 2.22 -21.42
C SER A 49 -6.38 3.24 -20.40
N ALA A 50 -7.70 3.25 -20.15
CA ALA A 50 -8.32 4.17 -19.20
C ALA A 50 -7.83 3.91 -17.77
N PHE A 51 -7.71 2.65 -17.37
CA PHE A 51 -7.16 2.24 -16.09
C PHE A 51 -5.73 2.75 -15.87
N ASN A 52 -4.84 2.57 -16.85
CA ASN A 52 -3.44 2.99 -16.73
C ASN A 52 -3.31 4.51 -16.63
N VAL A 53 -4.12 5.27 -17.37
CA VAL A 53 -4.15 6.74 -17.26
C VAL A 53 -4.63 7.14 -15.87
N ALA A 54 -5.75 6.58 -15.41
CA ALA A 54 -6.31 6.89 -14.10
C ALA A 54 -5.34 6.53 -12.97
N MET A 55 -4.72 5.35 -13.03
CA MET A 55 -3.73 4.93 -12.05
C MET A 55 -2.48 5.82 -12.07
N GLY A 56 -2.04 6.26 -13.26
CA GLY A 56 -0.95 7.23 -13.39
C GLY A 56 -1.28 8.59 -12.78
N GLU A 57 -2.50 9.09 -12.99
CA GLU A 57 -2.97 10.32 -12.35
C GLU A 57 -3.02 10.17 -10.83
N ILE A 58 -3.63 9.10 -10.29
CA ILE A 58 -3.68 8.87 -8.84
C ILE A 58 -2.27 8.79 -8.23
N ARG A 59 -1.34 8.07 -8.88
CA ARG A 59 0.06 7.98 -8.41
C ARG A 59 0.79 9.32 -8.44
N ALA A 60 0.45 10.21 -9.38
CA ALA A 60 1.08 11.53 -9.46
C ALA A 60 0.77 12.43 -8.25
N HIS A 61 -0.28 12.14 -7.49
CA HIS A 61 -0.58 12.80 -6.21
C HIS A 61 0.21 12.24 -5.02
N GLY A 62 0.95 11.13 -5.22
CA GLY A 62 1.77 10.53 -4.18
C GLY A 62 0.93 10.01 -3.01
N GLU A 63 1.06 10.66 -1.86
CA GLU A 63 0.42 10.30 -0.58
C GLU A 63 -0.86 11.08 -0.30
N ASP A 64 -1.15 12.15 -1.05
CA ASP A 64 -2.42 12.90 -0.94
C ASP A 64 -3.54 12.17 -1.71
N LEU A 65 -3.94 11.01 -1.19
CA LEU A 65 -4.94 10.15 -1.84
C LEU A 65 -6.33 10.78 -1.89
N HIS A 66 -6.68 11.58 -0.89
CA HIS A 66 -7.96 12.29 -0.87
C HIS A 66 -8.00 13.34 -1.98
N GLY A 67 -6.96 14.19 -2.07
CA GLY A 67 -6.81 15.15 -3.16
C GLY A 67 -6.75 14.45 -4.53
N ALA A 68 -6.14 13.26 -4.62
CA ALA A 68 -6.12 12.45 -5.83
C ALA A 68 -7.52 12.02 -6.27
N VAL A 69 -8.33 11.48 -5.35
CA VAL A 69 -9.71 11.03 -5.63
C VAL A 69 -10.59 12.21 -6.00
N GLU A 70 -10.50 13.34 -5.28
CA GLU A 70 -11.28 14.56 -5.58
C GLU A 70 -10.90 15.14 -6.95
N ALA A 71 -9.60 15.27 -7.24
CA ALA A 71 -9.11 15.76 -8.52
C ALA A 71 -9.48 14.82 -9.68
N PHE A 72 -9.45 13.50 -9.44
CA PHE A 72 -9.80 12.52 -10.46
C PHE A 72 -11.31 12.52 -10.71
N ASN A 73 -12.15 12.25 -9.71
CA ASN A 73 -13.59 12.10 -9.89
C ASN A 73 -14.32 13.41 -10.20
N GLY A 74 -13.77 14.55 -9.78
CA GLY A 74 -14.44 15.85 -9.87
C GLY A 74 -15.80 15.86 -9.16
N THR A 75 -16.65 16.83 -9.51
CA THR A 75 -17.98 17.01 -8.92
C THR A 75 -19.02 15.98 -9.40
N ALA A 76 -18.67 15.12 -10.36
CA ALA A 76 -19.59 14.19 -11.01
C ALA A 76 -19.45 12.73 -10.54
N GLY A 77 -18.57 12.44 -9.58
CA GLY A 77 -18.40 11.09 -9.02
C GLY A 77 -17.62 10.11 -9.91
N GLY A 78 -16.85 10.62 -10.88
CA GLY A 78 -16.05 9.82 -11.82
C GLY A 78 -15.79 10.55 -13.14
N ARG A 79 -14.89 10.00 -13.97
CA ARG A 79 -14.63 10.50 -15.33
C ARG A 79 -15.20 9.54 -16.37
N GLU A 80 -16.06 10.08 -17.22
CA GLU A 80 -16.45 9.43 -18.47
C GLU A 80 -15.63 10.00 -19.62
N GLY A 81 -15.11 9.13 -20.49
CA GLY A 81 -14.20 9.56 -21.53
C GLY A 81 -14.17 8.63 -22.73
N THR A 82 -13.46 9.09 -23.76
CA THR A 82 -13.15 8.30 -24.95
C THR A 82 -11.64 8.06 -24.94
N TYR A 83 -11.19 7.05 -24.19
CA TYR A 83 -9.78 6.65 -24.21
C TYR A 83 -9.59 5.56 -25.26
N SER A 84 -8.97 5.92 -26.39
CA SER A 84 -8.46 4.93 -27.35
C SER A 84 -7.03 5.32 -27.72
N THR A 85 -6.06 4.97 -26.88
CA THR A 85 -4.66 4.98 -27.33
C THR A 85 -4.45 3.78 -28.25
N GLY A 86 -4.83 3.89 -29.53
CA GLY A 86 -4.75 2.78 -30.49
C GLY A 86 -5.47 3.02 -31.81
N ARG A 87 -5.47 2.01 -32.70
CA ARG A 87 -6.09 2.05 -34.03
C ARG A 87 -7.62 1.90 -34.04
N PHE A 88 -8.26 1.73 -32.89
CA PHE A 88 -9.68 1.42 -32.78
C PHE A 88 -10.46 2.67 -32.35
N VAL A 89 -11.20 3.25 -33.30
CA VAL A 89 -12.05 4.43 -33.10
C VAL A 89 -13.47 3.97 -32.79
N GLY A 90 -14.09 4.47 -31.71
CA GLY A 90 -15.54 4.34 -31.48
C GLY A 90 -16.00 3.68 -30.18
N GLY A 91 -15.10 3.25 -29.29
CA GLY A 91 -15.47 2.79 -27.95
C GLY A 91 -15.48 3.90 -26.90
N ARG A 92 -16.07 3.64 -25.74
CA ARG A 92 -16.11 4.57 -24.59
C ARG A 92 -15.57 3.89 -23.34
N SER A 93 -15.18 4.67 -22.34
CA SER A 93 -14.80 4.14 -21.03
C SER A 93 -15.43 4.96 -19.91
N GLU A 94 -15.69 4.27 -18.80
CA GLU A 94 -16.07 4.87 -17.52
C GLU A 94 -14.97 4.54 -16.53
N THR A 95 -14.48 5.53 -15.77
CA THR A 95 -13.45 5.31 -14.76
C THR A 95 -13.73 6.11 -13.51
N ARG A 96 -13.54 5.47 -12.36
CA ARG A 96 -13.72 6.10 -11.05
C ARG A 96 -12.60 5.68 -10.11
N ALA A 97 -12.22 6.59 -9.23
CA ALA A 97 -11.37 6.32 -8.09
C ALA A 97 -12.23 6.24 -6.84
N GLN A 98 -12.01 5.25 -5.98
CA GLN A 98 -12.77 5.04 -4.76
C GLN A 98 -11.79 4.92 -3.60
N LEU A 99 -11.94 5.77 -2.59
CA LEU A 99 -11.16 5.64 -1.36
C LEU A 99 -11.62 4.39 -0.62
N THR A 100 -10.73 3.41 -0.45
CA THR A 100 -11.01 2.12 0.22
C THR A 100 -10.47 2.06 1.65
N SER A 101 -9.53 2.95 1.99
CA SER A 101 -9.03 3.22 3.34
C SER A 101 -8.43 4.63 3.37
N GLY A 102 -8.01 5.15 4.52
CA GLY A 102 -7.34 6.46 4.57
C GLY A 102 -6.00 6.51 3.80
N HIS A 103 -5.50 5.36 3.36
CA HIS A 103 -4.23 5.19 2.66
C HIS A 103 -4.31 4.28 1.42
N SER A 104 -5.52 4.05 0.90
CA SER A 104 -5.68 3.31 -0.34
C SER A 104 -6.83 3.78 -1.22
N VAL A 105 -6.59 3.74 -2.52
CA VAL A 105 -7.53 4.12 -3.57
C VAL A 105 -7.67 2.98 -4.55
N ARG A 106 -8.89 2.49 -4.73
CA ARG A 106 -9.25 1.58 -5.82
C ARG A 106 -9.59 2.37 -7.07
N VAL A 107 -8.94 2.04 -8.18
CA VAL A 107 -9.33 2.54 -9.50
C VAL A 107 -10.15 1.46 -10.19
N VAL A 108 -11.35 1.80 -10.64
CA VAL A 108 -12.22 0.90 -11.42
C VAL A 108 -12.42 1.52 -12.80
N ALA A 109 -12.04 0.79 -13.85
CA ALA A 109 -12.22 1.21 -15.23
C ALA A 109 -13.04 0.17 -16.00
N THR A 110 -14.08 0.63 -16.68
CA THR A 110 -14.90 -0.18 -17.57
C THR A 110 -14.78 0.35 -19.00
N GLY A 111 -14.36 -0.51 -19.92
CA GLY A 111 -14.33 -0.22 -21.35
C GLY A 111 -15.54 -0.82 -22.06
N PHE A 112 -16.07 -0.10 -23.03
CA PHE A 112 -17.23 -0.48 -23.83
C PHE A 112 -16.91 -0.37 -25.32
N PHE A 113 -17.23 -1.41 -26.08
CA PHE A 113 -17.13 -1.39 -27.54
C PHE A 113 -18.19 -2.30 -28.17
N GLY A 114 -19.00 -1.75 -29.08
CA GLY A 114 -20.14 -2.49 -29.63
C GLY A 114 -21.14 -2.87 -28.53
N GLY A 115 -21.42 -4.17 -28.40
CA GLY A 115 -22.22 -4.74 -27.31
C GLY A 115 -21.41 -5.26 -26.12
N ALA A 116 -20.08 -5.29 -26.22
CA ALA A 116 -19.20 -5.84 -25.19
C ALA A 116 -18.80 -4.79 -24.14
N GLU A 117 -18.62 -5.25 -22.90
CA GLU A 117 -18.06 -4.48 -21.79
C GLU A 117 -16.99 -5.30 -21.05
N HIS A 118 -16.00 -4.61 -20.51
CA HIS A 118 -14.99 -5.23 -19.66
C HIS A 118 -14.59 -4.29 -18.53
N THR A 119 -14.69 -4.75 -17.29
CA THR A 119 -14.28 -4.02 -16.10
C THR A 119 -13.00 -4.59 -15.54
N MET A 120 -12.06 -3.70 -15.22
CA MET A 120 -10.87 -4.00 -14.45
C MET A 120 -10.75 -3.06 -13.27
N HIS A 121 -10.06 -3.51 -12.24
CA HIS A 121 -9.76 -2.70 -11.07
C HIS A 121 -8.46 -3.16 -10.43
N ASP A 122 -7.84 -2.24 -9.72
CA ASP A 122 -6.71 -2.48 -8.84
C ASP A 122 -6.67 -1.39 -7.77
N GLU A 123 -5.82 -1.58 -6.77
CA GLU A 123 -5.70 -0.68 -5.64
C GLU A 123 -4.30 -0.07 -5.58
N TYR A 124 -4.24 1.25 -5.48
CA TYR A 124 -3.01 1.97 -5.13
C TYR A 124 -3.01 2.23 -3.64
N ARG A 125 -1.91 1.86 -2.98
CA ARG A 125 -1.73 1.99 -1.54
C ARG A 125 -0.49 2.82 -1.26
N VAL A 126 -0.58 3.63 -0.22
CA VAL A 126 0.57 4.36 0.32
C VAL A 126 0.85 3.86 1.74
N PRO A 127 2.13 3.75 2.12
CA PRO A 127 2.44 3.39 3.48
C PRO A 127 2.02 4.50 4.45
N VAL A 128 1.46 4.11 5.59
CA VAL A 128 1.07 5.02 6.68
C VAL A 128 1.67 4.57 8.00
N LEU A 129 1.67 5.48 8.98
CA LEU A 129 2.29 5.26 10.28
C LEU A 129 3.77 4.86 10.16
N ILE A 130 4.48 5.39 9.16
CA ILE A 130 5.94 5.26 9.07
C ILE A 130 6.57 6.51 9.65
N ALA A 131 7.39 6.34 10.68
CA ALA A 131 8.27 7.40 11.16
C ALA A 131 9.29 7.74 10.06
N ARG A 132 9.23 8.94 9.49
CA ARG A 132 10.17 9.32 8.41
C ARG A 132 11.46 9.97 8.92
N GLU A 133 11.41 10.39 10.17
CA GLU A 133 12.49 11.08 10.86
C GLU A 133 12.58 10.48 12.26
N ASP A 134 13.77 10.58 12.84
CA ASP A 134 13.98 10.25 14.23
C ASP A 134 13.20 11.24 15.10
N GLY A 135 12.47 10.76 16.12
CA GLY A 135 11.66 11.67 16.91
C GLY A 135 10.90 11.05 18.06
N ILE A 136 10.29 11.93 18.86
CA ILE A 136 9.39 11.54 19.95
C ILE A 136 7.97 11.48 19.39
N ILE A 137 7.32 10.34 19.59
CA ILE A 137 5.90 10.16 19.30
C ILE A 137 5.09 10.74 20.45
N GLU A 138 4.24 11.69 20.11
CA GLU A 138 3.15 12.15 20.96
C GLU A 138 1.85 11.54 20.45
N VAL A 139 1.08 10.99 21.37
CA VAL A 139 -0.29 10.56 21.12
C VAL A 139 -1.22 11.47 21.93
N SER A 140 -2.38 11.79 21.38
CA SER A 140 -3.38 12.64 22.03
C SER A 140 -4.77 12.01 21.81
N PRO A 141 -5.47 11.58 22.86
CA PRO A 141 -6.84 11.12 22.73
C PRO A 141 -7.74 12.29 22.33
N ASN A 142 -8.47 12.15 21.22
CA ASN A 142 -9.42 13.17 20.75
C ASN A 142 -10.82 12.87 21.28
N ASN A 143 -11.25 11.60 21.17
CA ASN A 143 -12.50 11.10 21.71
C ASN A 143 -12.29 9.68 22.22
N MET A 144 -12.82 9.37 23.41
CA MET A 144 -12.86 8.02 23.95
C MET A 144 -14.15 7.88 24.74
N THR A 145 -15.02 6.96 24.34
CA THR A 145 -16.29 6.77 25.04
C THR A 145 -16.05 6.40 26.51
N PRO A 146 -16.58 7.17 27.48
CA PRO A 146 -16.30 6.97 28.91
C PRO A 146 -16.71 5.60 29.45
N ASP A 147 -17.69 4.98 28.80
CA ASP A 147 -18.31 3.73 29.25
C ASP A 147 -17.51 2.49 28.81
N GLU A 148 -16.51 2.66 27.93
CA GLU A 148 -15.59 1.60 27.54
C GLU A 148 -14.27 1.76 28.30
N CYS A 149 -13.92 0.73 29.06
CA CYS A 149 -12.66 0.64 29.79
C CYS A 149 -11.55 0.25 28.81
N ALA A 150 -11.17 1.23 27.99
CA ALA A 150 -10.26 1.06 26.88
C ALA A 150 -8.84 1.54 27.18
N ALA A 151 -7.86 0.81 26.66
CA ALA A 151 -6.45 1.18 26.68
C ALA A 151 -5.91 1.29 25.25
N ILE A 152 -4.80 2.02 25.10
CA ILE A 152 -4.06 2.08 23.84
C ILE A 152 -2.67 1.50 24.06
N PHE A 153 -2.32 0.59 23.16
CA PHE A 153 -0.98 0.06 23.04
C PHE A 153 -0.29 0.59 21.79
N PHE A 154 1.03 0.66 21.87
CA PHE A 154 1.92 1.00 20.78
C PHE A 154 2.87 -0.15 20.50
N GLN A 155 3.20 -0.34 19.22
CA GLN A 155 4.22 -1.27 18.82
C GLN A 155 5.01 -0.70 17.64
N ALA A 156 6.33 -0.73 17.76
CA ALA A 156 7.27 -0.30 16.73
C ALA A 156 7.80 -1.50 15.95
N TYR A 157 7.86 -1.37 14.63
CA TYR A 157 8.38 -2.38 13.71
C TYR A 157 9.50 -1.76 12.89
N PRO A 158 10.77 -1.86 13.34
CA PRO A 158 11.89 -1.40 12.55
C PRO A 158 11.92 -2.14 11.20
N ILE A 159 12.13 -1.43 10.09
CA ILE A 159 12.26 -2.08 8.78
C ILE A 159 13.42 -3.07 8.81
N GLY A 160 13.16 -4.31 8.40
CA GLY A 160 14.14 -5.38 8.40
C GLY A 160 14.33 -6.07 9.75
N ALA A 161 13.52 -5.74 10.77
CA ALA A 161 13.48 -6.50 12.01
C ALA A 161 13.08 -7.96 11.75
N ASP A 162 13.69 -8.88 12.48
CA ASP A 162 13.31 -10.30 12.46
C ASP A 162 11.88 -10.44 13.03
N PRO A 163 10.91 -11.01 12.30
CA PRO A 163 9.56 -11.24 12.79
C PRO A 163 9.52 -12.02 14.11
N ALA A 164 10.52 -12.86 14.39
CA ALA A 164 10.63 -13.61 15.63
C ALA A 164 11.03 -12.75 16.86
N ASN A 165 11.52 -11.53 16.63
CA ASN A 165 12.05 -10.62 17.65
C ASN A 165 11.37 -9.25 17.61
N LEU A 166 10.09 -9.21 17.21
CA LEU A 166 9.31 -7.98 17.27
C LEU A 166 9.07 -7.59 18.73
N PRO A 167 9.16 -6.28 19.07
CA PRO A 167 8.88 -5.83 20.42
C PRO A 167 7.42 -6.12 20.79
N GLU A 168 7.17 -6.44 22.05
CA GLU A 168 5.81 -6.60 22.56
C GLU A 168 5.07 -5.24 22.55
N PRO A 169 3.73 -5.22 22.41
CA PRO A 169 2.96 -4.00 22.54
C PRO A 169 3.14 -3.35 23.92
N GLU A 170 3.43 -2.06 23.95
CA GLU A 170 3.58 -1.27 25.18
C GLU A 170 2.32 -0.42 25.42
N MET A 171 1.79 -0.42 26.65
CA MET A 171 0.65 0.43 26.98
C MET A 171 1.07 1.90 27.06
N ILE A 172 0.41 2.77 26.30
CA ILE A 172 0.69 4.21 26.25
C ILE A 172 -0.46 5.04 26.83
N TYR A 173 -1.63 4.42 26.93
CA TYR A 173 -2.81 5.00 27.54
C TYR A 173 -3.54 3.91 28.32
N ALA A 174 -3.60 4.06 29.64
CA ALA A 174 -4.28 3.13 30.52
C ALA A 174 -5.78 3.39 30.55
N SER A 175 -6.56 2.33 30.80
CA SER A 175 -8.00 2.41 31.03
C SER A 175 -8.28 3.16 32.34
N TRP A 176 -8.80 4.40 32.24
CA TRP A 176 -9.05 5.25 33.41
C TRP A 176 -10.29 6.16 33.26
N ASP A 177 -11.05 6.33 34.36
CA ASP A 177 -12.21 7.23 34.56
C ASP A 177 -11.86 8.73 34.72
N GLY A 178 -10.62 9.14 34.45
CA GLY A 178 -10.19 10.54 34.56
C GLY A 178 -10.88 11.46 33.54
N ASP A 179 -10.64 12.77 33.65
CA ASP A 179 -11.00 13.70 32.57
C ASP A 179 -10.17 13.36 31.32
N ARG A 180 -10.75 12.53 30.44
CA ARG A 180 -10.09 11.96 29.26
C ARG A 180 -9.71 13.02 28.22
N GLN A 181 -10.26 14.24 28.31
CA GLN A 181 -9.89 15.38 27.46
C GLN A 181 -8.62 16.09 27.95
N SER A 182 -8.21 15.88 29.20
CA SER A 182 -6.96 16.41 29.77
C SER A 182 -5.93 15.33 30.10
N SER A 183 -6.24 14.05 29.86
CA SER A 183 -5.30 12.95 29.96
C SER A 183 -4.30 12.97 28.80
N GLU A 184 -3.25 13.80 28.93
CA GLU A 184 -2.09 13.67 28.07
C GLU A 184 -1.51 12.26 28.22
N VAL A 185 -0.99 11.73 27.12
CA VAL A 185 -0.43 10.39 27.03
C VAL A 185 0.65 10.14 28.08
N LEU A 186 0.65 8.91 28.57
CA LEU A 186 1.32 8.55 29.80
C LEU A 186 2.80 8.25 29.55
N GLN A 187 3.15 7.80 28.34
CA GLN A 187 4.51 7.45 27.98
C GLN A 187 4.91 8.14 26.67
N SER A 188 6.08 8.78 26.67
CA SER A 188 6.72 9.21 25.43
C SER A 188 7.43 8.03 24.81
N MET A 189 7.25 7.84 23.51
CA MET A 189 7.98 6.82 22.77
C MET A 189 8.92 7.50 21.80
N TYR A 190 10.01 6.82 21.48
CA TYR A 190 10.92 7.26 20.43
C TYR A 190 10.82 6.32 19.26
N ALA A 191 10.81 6.87 18.05
CA ALA A 191 10.90 6.09 16.83
C ALA A 191 12.05 6.61 15.98
N THR A 192 12.76 5.67 15.38
CA THR A 192 13.77 5.96 14.37
C THR A 192 13.13 6.07 12.99
N ALA A 193 13.76 6.83 12.11
CA ALA A 193 13.39 6.94 10.72
C ALA A 193 13.32 5.55 10.06
N GLY A 194 12.29 5.33 9.27
CA GLY A 194 11.97 4.05 8.65
C GLY A 194 11.22 3.08 9.56
N THR A 195 10.90 3.41 10.81
CA THR A 195 10.11 2.49 11.66
C THR A 195 8.63 2.51 11.28
N GLN A 196 8.03 1.34 11.02
CA GLN A 196 6.59 1.18 10.89
C GLN A 196 5.97 1.15 12.28
N LEU A 197 5.02 2.03 12.55
CA LEU A 197 4.32 2.16 13.82
C LEU A 197 2.97 1.45 13.72
N ASN A 198 2.52 0.87 14.82
CA ASN A 198 1.17 0.36 14.97
C ASN A 198 0.60 0.72 16.34
N PHE A 199 -0.72 0.88 16.40
CA PHE A 199 -1.45 1.23 17.60
C PHE A 199 -2.62 0.29 17.76
N TRP A 200 -2.93 -0.10 18.99
CA TRP A 200 -3.95 -1.10 19.26
C TRP A 200 -4.91 -0.53 20.29
N LEU A 201 -6.21 -0.56 19.98
CA LEU A 201 -7.25 -0.30 20.96
C LEU A 201 -7.59 -1.61 21.65
N ALA A 202 -7.42 -1.68 22.95
CA ALA A 202 -7.83 -2.83 23.75
C ALA A 202 -9.03 -2.43 24.60
N ILE A 203 -10.08 -3.26 24.61
CA ILE A 203 -11.34 -3.00 25.29
C ILE A 203 -11.57 -4.09 26.31
N ASP A 204 -11.76 -3.68 27.56
CA ASP A 204 -12.20 -4.53 28.66
C ASP A 204 -13.64 -4.15 29.03
N SER A 205 -14.60 -5.00 28.72
CA SER A 205 -16.04 -4.75 28.93
C SER A 205 -16.41 -4.79 30.41
N ASN A 206 -15.57 -5.40 31.25
CA ASN A 206 -15.84 -5.60 32.67
C ASN A 206 -15.05 -4.63 33.57
N CYS A 207 -14.09 -3.90 32.99
CA CYS A 207 -13.25 -2.92 33.66
C CYS A 207 -12.37 -3.52 34.77
N SER A 208 -11.98 -4.80 34.65
CA SER A 208 -10.98 -5.44 35.51
C SER A 208 -9.59 -4.81 35.38
N GLU A 209 -9.21 -4.40 34.18
CA GLU A 209 -7.92 -3.75 33.87
C GLU A 209 -7.95 -2.24 34.08
N ARG A 210 -9.06 -1.72 34.61
CA ARG A 210 -9.17 -0.31 34.90
C ARG A 210 -8.33 0.05 36.11
N VAL A 211 -7.51 1.10 35.98
CA VAL A 211 -6.76 1.66 37.09
C VAL A 211 -7.74 2.03 38.21
N ASP A 212 -7.59 1.41 39.39
CA ASP A 212 -8.48 1.68 40.53
C ASP A 212 -8.20 3.07 41.09
N VAL A 213 -9.10 3.98 40.77
CA VAL A 213 -9.04 5.39 41.18
C VAL A 213 -10.01 5.68 42.33
N SER A 214 -10.03 4.80 43.33
CA SER A 214 -10.87 4.96 44.52
C SER A 214 -10.53 6.19 45.38
N SER A 215 -9.45 6.91 45.08
CA SER A 215 -9.12 8.19 45.69
C SER A 215 -9.30 9.30 44.67
N SER A 216 -9.84 10.45 45.10
CA SER A 216 -9.95 11.69 44.32
C SER A 216 -8.58 12.31 43.92
N GLN A 217 -7.57 11.47 43.83
CA GLN A 217 -6.14 11.72 43.71
C GLN A 217 -5.46 10.64 42.86
N ALA A 218 -6.20 9.88 42.04
CA ALA A 218 -5.58 9.27 40.88
C ALA A 218 -5.10 10.38 39.96
N THR A 219 -3.87 10.80 40.23
CA THR A 219 -3.12 11.72 39.44
C THR A 219 -2.75 10.97 38.17
N GLY A 220 -2.60 11.66 37.04
CA GLY A 220 -2.11 11.03 35.80
C GLY A 220 -0.83 10.21 36.00
N CYS A 221 -0.10 10.41 37.11
CA CYS A 221 1.04 9.59 37.54
C CYS A 221 0.72 8.14 37.91
N GLN A 222 -0.44 7.83 38.51
CA GLN A 222 -0.80 6.43 38.81
C GLN A 222 -1.11 5.67 37.53
N ALA A 223 -1.93 6.24 36.65
CA ALA A 223 -2.16 5.69 35.31
C ALA A 223 -0.84 5.54 34.55
N ARG A 224 0.10 6.49 34.72
CA ARG A 224 1.45 6.42 34.13
C ARG A 224 2.28 5.24 34.62
N ALA A 225 2.28 5.03 35.93
CA ALA A 225 2.99 3.92 36.53
C ALA A 225 2.38 2.60 36.06
N ASP A 226 1.05 2.52 36.02
CA ASP A 226 0.31 1.36 35.53
C ASP A 226 0.66 1.05 34.08
N ALA A 227 0.54 2.01 33.17
CA ALA A 227 0.89 1.83 31.75
C ALA A 227 2.34 1.37 31.53
N ARG A 228 3.30 1.94 32.29
CA ARG A 228 4.71 1.56 32.21
C ARG A 228 4.98 0.15 32.73
N ASP A 229 4.34 -0.22 33.85
CA ASP A 229 4.60 -1.47 34.55
C ASP A 229 3.73 -2.63 34.01
N TYR A 230 2.77 -2.34 33.14
CA TYR A 230 1.88 -3.31 32.51
C TYR A 230 2.64 -4.17 31.49
N THR A 231 2.44 -5.48 31.57
CA THR A 231 2.94 -6.46 30.60
C THR A 231 1.77 -6.91 29.74
N PHE A 232 1.89 -6.82 28.41
CA PHE A 232 0.79 -7.14 27.52
C PHE A 232 0.39 -8.62 27.59
N ASP A 233 -0.84 -8.87 28.02
CA ASP A 233 -1.50 -10.17 27.92
C ASP A 233 -2.82 -10.00 27.16
N PRO A 234 -2.99 -10.64 25.98
CA PRO A 234 -4.22 -10.51 25.23
C PRO A 234 -5.45 -11.08 25.95
N ASP A 235 -5.27 -11.99 26.91
CA ASP A 235 -6.38 -12.59 27.67
C ASP A 235 -6.98 -11.63 28.71
N ASP A 236 -6.31 -10.52 29.02
CA ASP A 236 -6.81 -9.47 29.92
C ASP A 236 -7.90 -8.60 29.24
N TRP A 237 -8.01 -8.67 27.91
CA TRP A 237 -8.88 -7.81 27.11
C TRP A 237 -9.96 -8.63 26.38
N ASP A 238 -11.21 -8.16 26.42
CA ASP A 238 -12.30 -8.81 25.68
C ASP A 238 -12.16 -8.62 24.16
N ALA A 239 -11.53 -7.50 23.76
CA ALA A 239 -11.35 -7.14 22.37
C ALA A 239 -10.03 -6.39 22.17
N ILE A 240 -9.32 -6.74 21.10
CA ILE A 240 -8.08 -6.09 20.68
C ILE A 240 -8.19 -5.72 19.21
N LEU A 241 -8.01 -4.44 18.93
CA LEU A 241 -8.28 -3.82 17.63
C LEU A 241 -7.02 -3.09 17.13
N PRO A 242 -6.21 -3.72 16.26
CA PRO A 242 -5.06 -3.05 15.70
C PRO A 242 -5.47 -1.96 14.71
N ALA A 243 -4.71 -0.88 14.65
CA ALA A 243 -4.83 0.17 13.65
C ALA A 243 -4.41 -0.36 12.28
N LEU A 244 -3.34 -1.16 12.25
CA LEU A 244 -2.86 -1.85 11.07
C LEU A 244 -2.80 -3.36 11.30
N GLU A 245 -3.37 -4.14 10.37
CA GLU A 245 -3.13 -5.55 10.21
C GLU A 245 -1.80 -5.74 9.46
N ILE A 246 -0.79 -6.21 10.19
CA ILE A 246 0.56 -6.45 9.68
C ILE A 246 0.73 -7.97 9.52
N GLU A 247 0.95 -8.44 8.31
CA GLU A 247 1.28 -9.85 8.07
C GLU A 247 2.75 -10.07 8.46
N GLU A 248 3.02 -11.07 9.32
CA GLU A 248 4.37 -11.34 9.90
C GLU A 248 5.49 -11.44 8.86
N ALA A 249 5.17 -11.77 7.60
CA ALA A 249 6.14 -11.91 6.53
C ALA A 249 6.42 -10.61 5.74
N ASP A 250 5.56 -9.60 5.86
CA ASP A 250 5.68 -8.37 5.07
C ASP A 250 5.11 -7.16 5.81
N ILE A 251 5.92 -6.61 6.71
CA ILE A 251 5.69 -5.33 7.40
C ILE A 251 5.42 -4.16 6.44
N THR A 252 5.86 -4.25 5.18
CA THR A 252 5.60 -3.22 4.17
C THR A 252 4.22 -3.30 3.55
N GLN A 253 3.49 -4.40 3.79
CA GLN A 253 2.12 -4.62 3.35
C GLN A 253 1.07 -4.35 4.43
N ALA A 254 1.42 -3.58 5.47
CA ALA A 254 0.49 -3.20 6.52
C ALA A 254 -0.83 -2.67 5.93
N LYS A 255 -1.95 -3.28 6.33
CA LYS A 255 -3.30 -2.92 5.88
C LYS A 255 -4.03 -2.26 7.02
N GLU A 256 -4.94 -1.35 6.73
CA GLU A 256 -5.86 -0.86 7.75
C GLU A 256 -6.57 -2.02 8.45
N GLY A 257 -6.51 -2.07 9.78
CA GLY A 257 -7.19 -3.08 10.56
C GLY A 257 -8.70 -3.05 10.36
N THR A 258 -9.36 -4.19 10.48
CA THR A 258 -10.79 -4.34 10.10
C THR A 258 -11.71 -3.28 10.72
N TRP A 259 -11.42 -2.84 11.96
CA TRP A 259 -12.26 -1.90 12.72
C TRP A 259 -11.65 -0.52 12.88
N SER A 260 -10.51 -0.25 12.25
CA SER A 260 -9.82 1.03 12.35
C SER A 260 -9.97 1.87 11.08
N TYR A 261 -9.72 3.16 11.19
CA TYR A 261 -9.52 4.06 10.06
C TYR A 261 -8.30 4.92 10.35
N VAL A 262 -7.29 4.86 9.46
CA VAL A 262 -5.99 5.52 9.65
C VAL A 262 -5.81 6.58 8.57
N LEU A 263 -5.78 7.84 8.99
CA LEU A 263 -5.66 8.98 8.11
C LEU A 263 -4.35 9.73 8.39
N GLN A 264 -3.54 9.93 7.36
CA GLN A 264 -2.37 10.81 7.43
C GLN A 264 -2.78 12.26 7.15
N ASP A 265 -2.18 13.20 7.87
CA ASP A 265 -2.34 14.62 7.59
C ASP A 265 -1.68 14.95 6.22
N PRO A 266 -2.42 15.55 5.27
CA PRO A 266 -1.90 15.85 3.93
C PRO A 266 -0.84 16.95 3.92
N SER A 267 -0.79 17.78 4.96
CA SER A 267 0.16 18.88 5.14
C SER A 267 1.39 18.49 5.98
N ASP A 268 1.26 17.49 6.85
CA ASP A 268 2.33 17.00 7.69
C ASP A 268 2.37 15.47 7.73
N ARG A 269 3.35 14.88 7.04
CA ARG A 269 3.49 13.42 6.91
C ARG A 269 3.92 12.73 8.21
N GLN A 270 4.23 13.49 9.26
CA GLN A 270 4.55 13.01 10.61
C GLN A 270 3.34 13.10 11.55
N GLN A 271 2.16 13.39 11.02
CA GLN A 271 0.92 13.45 11.78
C GLN A 271 -0.13 12.50 11.20
N TRP A 272 -0.83 11.82 12.12
CA TRP A 272 -1.87 10.86 11.77
C TRP A 272 -3.05 10.97 12.74
N SER A 273 -4.22 10.57 12.27
CA SER A 273 -5.39 10.30 13.10
C SER A 273 -5.75 8.84 12.94
N ILE A 274 -6.00 8.17 14.06
CA ILE A 274 -6.53 6.81 14.07
C ILE A 274 -7.86 6.83 14.79
N THR A 275 -8.86 6.21 14.18
CA THR A 275 -10.16 6.01 14.78
C THR A 275 -10.55 4.54 14.75
N TRP A 276 -11.38 4.12 15.71
CA TRP A 276 -11.89 2.74 15.80
C TRP A 276 -13.40 2.74 16.03
N GLU A 277 -14.03 1.71 15.48
CA GLU A 277 -15.47 1.44 15.59
C GLU A 277 -15.81 0.44 16.69
N ASP A 278 -17.03 0.57 17.23
CA ASP A 278 -17.62 -0.46 18.07
C ASP A 278 -17.81 -1.77 17.27
N GLN A 279 -17.37 -2.90 17.84
CA GLN A 279 -17.43 -4.20 17.15
C GLN A 279 -18.84 -4.80 17.07
N THR A 280 -19.78 -4.32 17.87
CA THR A 280 -21.05 -5.01 18.12
C THR A 280 -22.18 -4.57 17.20
N ALA A 281 -22.17 -3.33 16.72
CA ALA A 281 -23.22 -2.76 15.88
C ALA A 281 -23.06 -3.11 14.39
N TRP A 282 -21.83 -3.36 13.91
CA TRP A 282 -21.53 -3.37 12.46
C TRP A 282 -20.86 -4.66 11.92
N ASN A 283 -20.82 -5.74 12.71
CA ASN A 283 -20.22 -7.01 12.29
C ASN A 283 -21.13 -7.82 11.34
N ALA A 284 -21.16 -7.44 10.07
CA ALA A 284 -21.96 -8.11 9.04
C ALA A 284 -21.16 -8.30 7.73
N PRO A 285 -20.07 -9.09 7.72
CA PRO A 285 -19.15 -9.21 6.59
C PRO A 285 -19.76 -9.73 5.29
N ASN A 286 -20.93 -10.38 5.37
CA ASN A 286 -21.69 -10.86 4.21
C ASN A 286 -22.78 -9.88 3.74
N SER A 287 -22.85 -8.68 4.32
CA SER A 287 -23.80 -7.65 3.88
C SER A 287 -23.46 -7.20 2.47
N THR A 288 -24.45 -7.21 1.58
CA THR A 288 -24.33 -6.56 0.26
C THR A 288 -24.57 -5.05 0.32
N ASP A 289 -24.98 -4.54 1.48
CA ASP A 289 -25.17 -3.12 1.76
C ASP A 289 -23.94 -2.61 2.54
N PRO A 290 -23.00 -1.90 1.89
CA PRO A 290 -21.78 -1.39 2.53
C PRO A 290 -22.05 -0.42 3.68
N THR A 291 -23.23 0.21 3.72
CA THR A 291 -23.58 1.12 4.82
C THR A 291 -23.85 0.37 6.13
N ARG A 292 -24.05 -0.95 6.09
CA ARG A 292 -24.42 -1.76 7.25
C ARG A 292 -23.33 -2.72 7.74
N SER A 293 -22.11 -2.58 7.24
CA SER A 293 -20.97 -3.39 7.66
C SER A 293 -19.68 -2.65 7.40
N VAL A 294 -18.81 -2.57 8.42
CA VAL A 294 -17.47 -1.99 8.27
C VAL A 294 -16.64 -2.76 7.23
N GLN A 295 -16.74 -4.09 7.21
CA GLN A 295 -16.04 -4.92 6.23
C GLN A 295 -16.52 -4.66 4.79
N ALA A 296 -17.84 -4.54 4.60
CA ALA A 296 -18.40 -4.20 3.31
C ALA A 296 -18.04 -2.75 2.92
N LEU A 297 -18.01 -1.81 3.86
CA LEU A 297 -17.57 -0.44 3.62
C LEU A 297 -16.12 -0.40 3.10
N LYS A 298 -15.18 -1.10 3.75
CA LYS A 298 -13.79 -1.20 3.26
C LYS A 298 -13.70 -1.89 1.90
N ALA A 299 -14.54 -2.90 1.66
CA ALA A 299 -14.56 -3.61 0.39
C ALA A 299 -15.11 -2.77 -0.77
N PHE A 300 -16.08 -1.88 -0.53
CA PHE A 300 -16.78 -1.12 -1.56
C PHE A 300 -16.41 0.37 -1.63
N GLY A 301 -15.71 0.88 -0.62
CA GLY A 301 -15.24 2.26 -0.48
C GLY A 301 -16.07 3.09 0.48
N TYR A 302 -15.50 4.21 0.95
CA TYR A 302 -16.16 5.19 1.82
C TYR A 302 -17.07 6.18 1.05
N ASP A 303 -17.48 5.85 -0.17
CA ASP A 303 -18.06 6.76 -1.17
C ASP A 303 -19.57 7.07 -1.00
N GLY A 304 -20.19 6.69 0.12
CA GLY A 304 -21.62 6.92 0.36
C GLY A 304 -21.98 8.32 0.86
N ASP A 305 -23.18 8.82 0.49
CA ASP A 305 -23.78 10.09 0.99
C ASP A 305 -23.98 10.14 2.52
N GLY A 306 -23.17 10.88 3.29
CA GLY A 306 -23.35 10.98 4.75
C GLY A 306 -22.05 11.25 5.51
N TRP A 307 -20.91 11.00 4.88
CA TRP A 307 -19.61 11.43 5.38
C TRP A 307 -19.38 12.88 4.96
N THR A 308 -19.77 13.83 5.82
CA THR A 308 -19.51 15.24 5.54
C THR A 308 -18.11 15.63 5.98
N TYR A 309 -17.30 16.05 5.01
CA TYR A 309 -16.05 16.76 5.27
C TYR A 309 -16.34 18.03 6.07
N THR A 310 -15.96 18.07 7.34
CA THR A 310 -15.94 19.33 8.09
C THR A 310 -14.78 20.18 7.62
N SER A 311 -15.08 21.30 6.97
CA SER A 311 -14.05 22.26 6.60
C SER A 311 -13.42 22.87 7.86
N GLY A 312 -12.09 22.77 7.96
CA GLY A 312 -11.30 23.40 9.02
C GLY A 312 -10.67 22.45 10.05
N SER A 313 -10.97 21.14 10.03
CA SER A 313 -10.14 20.10 10.66
C SER A 313 -9.23 19.48 9.60
N VAL A 314 -7.99 19.16 9.97
CA VAL A 314 -7.07 18.49 9.03
C VAL A 314 -7.46 17.02 8.80
N TYR A 315 -8.19 16.44 9.76
CA TYR A 315 -8.73 15.09 9.68
C TYR A 315 -10.21 15.09 9.31
N THR A 316 -10.63 14.08 8.55
CA THR A 316 -12.03 13.80 8.25
C THR A 316 -12.75 13.43 9.53
N ALA A 317 -13.63 14.31 10.02
CA ALA A 317 -14.57 13.95 11.08
C ALA A 317 -15.68 13.10 10.45
N LEU A 318 -15.50 11.80 10.55
CA LEU A 318 -16.55 10.81 10.34
C LEU A 318 -17.62 11.15 11.42
N THR A 319 -18.72 11.76 11.00
CA THR A 319 -19.75 12.35 11.88
C THR A 319 -21.03 11.55 11.77
N ASP A 320 -21.70 11.34 12.91
CA ASP A 320 -22.98 10.63 13.06
C ASP A 320 -23.97 11.00 11.94
N TYR A 321 -24.17 10.06 11.01
CA TYR A 321 -25.23 10.15 10.02
C TYR A 321 -26.31 9.11 10.31
N GLY A 322 -26.85 9.17 11.52
CA GLY A 322 -27.95 8.33 12.00
C GLY A 322 -27.54 6.87 12.17
N THR A 323 -28.47 6.04 12.64
CA THR A 323 -28.26 4.62 12.99
C THR A 323 -27.98 3.70 11.80
N SER A 324 -27.57 4.23 10.64
CA SER A 324 -27.48 3.48 9.38
C SER A 324 -26.08 3.43 8.78
N ARG A 325 -25.08 4.05 9.43
CA ARG A 325 -23.67 3.99 9.01
C ARG A 325 -22.75 3.89 10.23
N PRO A 326 -21.61 3.17 10.11
CA PRO A 326 -20.49 3.34 11.03
C PRO A 326 -20.14 4.83 11.08
N ASP A 327 -19.65 5.36 12.20
CA ASP A 327 -19.29 6.77 12.34
C ASP A 327 -17.85 7.05 12.83
N PHE A 328 -17.08 6.02 13.15
CA PHE A 328 -15.66 6.01 13.56
C PHE A 328 -15.35 7.13 14.55
N SER A 329 -16.31 7.46 15.40
CA SER A 329 -16.22 8.62 16.28
C SER A 329 -15.94 8.24 17.73
N ASP A 330 -16.25 6.99 18.12
CA ASP A 330 -16.23 6.53 19.52
C ASP A 330 -14.84 6.56 20.15
N HIS A 331 -13.85 6.05 19.42
CA HIS A 331 -12.46 6.01 19.85
C HIS A 331 -11.57 6.63 18.79
N SER A 332 -10.90 7.73 19.13
CA SER A 332 -10.01 8.43 18.22
C SER A 332 -8.81 9.02 18.93
N ILE A 333 -7.66 8.90 18.27
CA ILE A 333 -6.40 9.53 18.68
C ILE A 333 -5.79 10.31 17.54
N SER A 334 -5.09 11.38 17.90
CA SER A 334 -4.11 12.04 17.06
C SER A 334 -2.71 11.57 17.44
N ILE A 335 -1.85 11.41 16.45
CA ILE A 335 -0.44 11.04 16.60
C ILE A 335 0.38 12.14 15.95
N THR A 336 1.45 12.56 16.60
CA THR A 336 2.41 13.52 16.07
C THR A 336 3.82 13.05 16.40
N LEU A 337 4.66 12.88 15.38
CA LEU A 337 6.07 12.65 15.56
C LEU A 337 6.80 14.00 15.59
N HIS A 338 7.35 14.33 16.76
CA HIS A 338 8.22 15.49 16.94
C HIS A 338 9.64 15.10 16.56
N SER A 339 10.03 15.43 15.34
CA SER A 339 11.37 15.18 14.80
C SER A 339 12.46 15.77 15.69
N THR A 340 13.59 15.08 15.84
CA THR A 340 14.79 15.57 16.53
C THR A 340 15.34 16.85 15.91
N GLU A 341 15.06 17.09 14.62
CA GLU A 341 15.44 18.31 13.89
C GLU A 341 14.45 19.46 14.12
N SER A 342 13.27 19.19 14.69
CA SER A 342 12.24 20.21 14.94
C SER A 342 12.70 21.21 16.00
N PRO A 343 12.48 22.53 15.81
CA PRO A 343 12.80 23.54 16.82
C PRO A 343 12.02 23.34 18.12
N ASN A 344 10.89 22.62 18.09
CA ASN A 344 10.06 22.34 19.26
C ASN A 344 10.49 21.07 20.01
N TYR A 345 11.37 20.24 19.43
CA TYR A 345 11.78 18.96 19.99
C TYR A 345 12.29 19.08 21.43
N LYS A 346 13.26 19.97 21.68
CA LYS A 346 13.83 20.16 23.02
C LYS A 346 12.80 20.66 24.02
N GLY A 347 11.85 21.50 23.59
CA GLY A 347 10.74 21.95 24.43
C GLY A 347 9.83 20.79 24.82
N LYS A 348 9.52 19.90 23.87
CA LYS A 348 8.70 18.71 24.11
C LYS A 348 9.41 17.68 24.98
N GLN A 349 10.68 17.39 24.70
CA GLN A 349 11.51 16.51 25.53
C GLN A 349 11.55 17.01 26.98
N GLN A 350 11.74 18.33 27.19
CA GLN A 350 11.75 18.92 28.53
C GLN A 350 10.40 18.84 29.25
N SER A 351 9.27 18.99 28.53
CA SER A 351 7.94 18.89 29.17
C SER A 351 7.65 17.47 29.63
N ILE A 352 8.04 16.46 28.84
CA ILE A 352 7.95 15.04 29.19
C ILE A 352 8.80 14.75 30.44
N LEU A 353 10.08 15.12 30.43
CA LEU A 353 10.99 14.93 31.57
C LEU A 353 10.49 15.63 32.84
N ALA A 354 9.91 16.82 32.71
CA ALA A 354 9.32 17.53 33.84
C ALA A 354 8.11 16.81 34.44
N ARG A 355 7.32 16.12 33.59
CA ARG A 355 6.16 15.33 34.01
C ARG A 355 6.57 14.01 34.66
N GLN A 356 7.53 13.27 34.10
CA GLN A 356 8.14 12.11 34.75
C GLN A 356 8.63 12.45 36.16
N LYS A 357 9.36 13.57 36.27
CA LYS A 357 9.87 14.07 37.55
C LYS A 357 8.75 14.41 38.53
N SER A 358 7.66 15.04 38.07
CA SER A 358 6.54 15.38 38.95
C SER A 358 5.79 14.15 39.46
N CYS A 359 5.85 13.05 38.72
CA CYS A 359 5.36 11.73 39.12
C CYS A 359 6.32 10.93 40.01
N GLY A 360 7.51 11.48 40.32
CA GLY A 360 8.48 10.84 41.21
C GLY A 360 9.24 9.67 40.57
N GLU A 361 9.29 9.63 39.25
CA GLU A 361 9.93 8.55 38.51
C GLU A 361 11.43 8.74 38.41
N ALA A 362 12.15 7.63 38.34
CA ALA A 362 13.55 7.67 37.98
C ALA A 362 13.65 8.18 36.53
N TYR A 363 14.64 9.03 36.26
CA TYR A 363 14.93 9.41 34.89
C TYR A 363 15.32 8.14 34.13
N ASP A 364 14.52 7.77 33.15
CA ASP A 364 15.06 7.04 32.01
C ASP A 364 16.16 7.96 31.45
N GLU A 365 17.38 7.42 31.25
CA GLU A 365 18.44 8.21 30.66
C GLU A 365 17.92 8.83 29.35
N PRO A 366 18.26 10.10 29.06
CA PRO A 366 17.77 10.73 27.85
C PRO A 366 18.03 9.80 26.67
N LEU A 367 16.98 9.56 25.88
CA LEU A 367 17.04 8.91 24.58
C LEU A 367 17.87 9.80 23.64
N ASP A 368 19.15 9.96 23.95
CA ASP A 368 20.14 10.56 23.09
C ASP A 368 20.44 9.47 22.06
N GLY A 369 20.04 9.69 20.81
CA GLY A 369 20.18 8.75 19.69
C GLY A 369 21.64 8.49 19.26
N ASP A 370 22.56 8.67 20.20
CA ASP A 370 24.00 8.74 20.01
C ASP A 370 24.68 7.45 20.49
N GLU A 371 24.00 6.60 21.27
CA GLU A 371 24.57 5.43 21.94
C GLU A 371 24.18 4.10 21.27
N TYR A 372 24.16 4.05 19.94
CA TYR A 372 24.48 2.80 19.26
C TYR A 372 26.00 2.72 19.15
N ASP A 373 26.58 2.15 20.19
CA ASP A 373 28.00 1.84 20.32
C ASP A 373 28.45 0.97 19.12
N THR A 374 28.99 1.61 18.08
CA THR A 374 29.64 0.95 16.94
C THR A 374 31.05 0.46 17.28
N ASP A 375 31.49 0.57 18.54
CA ASP A 375 32.81 0.13 19.00
C ASP A 375 32.79 -1.37 19.32
N GLY A 376 32.32 -2.14 18.33
CA GLY A 376 32.57 -3.57 18.18
C GLY A 376 33.85 -3.84 17.39
N ASP A 377 34.85 -2.98 17.48
CA ASP A 377 36.20 -3.21 17.00
C ASP A 377 37.00 -3.98 18.07
N GLY A 378 36.80 -5.30 18.05
CA GLY A 378 37.83 -6.23 18.53
C GLY A 378 39.07 -6.15 17.65
N GLU A 379 39.81 -5.05 17.71
CA GLU A 379 41.13 -4.92 17.10
C GLU A 379 42.13 -5.77 17.88
N ALA A 380 42.52 -6.89 17.27
CA ALA A 380 43.75 -7.56 17.61
C ALA A 380 44.92 -6.67 17.18
N GLU A 381 45.73 -6.23 18.14
CA GLU A 381 46.97 -5.49 17.94
C GLU A 381 47.86 -6.17 16.86
N VAL A 382 48.04 -5.50 15.73
CA VAL A 382 49.09 -5.84 14.75
C VAL A 382 50.05 -4.65 14.68
N GLU A 383 51.31 -4.94 15.02
CA GLU A 383 52.44 -4.01 15.00
C GLU A 383 52.59 -3.30 13.64
N ALA A 384 52.75 -1.98 13.70
CA ALA A 384 52.96 -1.10 12.55
C ALA A 384 54.37 -1.26 11.93
N GLU A 385 54.43 -1.51 10.62
CA GLU A 385 55.61 -1.29 9.78
C GLU A 385 55.56 0.10 9.09
N PRO A 386 56.72 0.69 8.73
CA PRO A 386 56.81 2.12 8.41
C PRO A 386 56.42 2.46 6.96
N GLU A 387 55.87 3.67 6.81
CA GLU A 387 55.43 4.30 5.56
C GLU A 387 56.53 4.43 4.47
N PRO A 388 56.18 4.26 3.19
CA PRO A 388 56.90 4.89 2.09
C PRO A 388 56.20 6.16 1.57
N THR A 389 57.04 7.16 1.31
CA THR A 389 56.83 8.48 0.70
C THR A 389 56.06 8.52 -0.64
N PRO A 390 55.57 9.71 -1.05
CA PRO A 390 54.44 9.87 -1.97
C PRO A 390 54.84 9.81 -3.45
N SER A 391 53.97 9.24 -4.28
CA SER A 391 54.08 9.27 -5.73
C SER A 391 52.72 9.53 -6.38
N THR A 392 52.62 10.73 -6.97
CA THR A 392 51.95 11.11 -8.22
C THR A 392 50.49 10.69 -8.45
N GLU A 393 49.66 11.73 -8.41
CA GLU A 393 48.35 11.94 -9.05
C GLU A 393 48.14 11.22 -10.40
N PRO A 394 46.95 10.65 -10.61
CA PRO A 394 46.14 11.10 -11.74
C PRO A 394 44.67 11.40 -11.36
N GLU A 395 44.11 12.46 -11.97
CA GLU A 395 42.67 12.71 -12.09
C GLU A 395 42.00 11.73 -13.11
N PRO A 396 40.69 11.81 -13.40
CA PRO A 396 39.61 11.19 -12.63
C PRO A 396 38.76 10.26 -13.52
N GLU A 397 38.53 9.02 -13.11
CA GLU A 397 37.52 8.17 -13.73
C GLU A 397 36.65 7.55 -12.64
N SER A 398 35.42 8.04 -12.51
CA SER A 398 34.34 7.21 -11.98
C SER A 398 33.09 7.46 -12.81
N GLU A 399 32.92 6.62 -13.82
CA GLU A 399 31.60 6.29 -14.35
C GLU A 399 30.74 5.83 -13.18
N ALA A 400 29.63 6.51 -12.95
CA ALA A 400 28.68 6.14 -11.92
C ALA A 400 28.09 4.76 -12.25
N ALA A 401 28.21 3.82 -11.30
CA ALA A 401 27.50 2.55 -11.37
C ALA A 401 25.97 2.81 -11.40
N PRO A 402 25.20 2.06 -12.21
CA PRO A 402 23.75 2.25 -12.30
C PRO A 402 23.05 1.92 -10.97
N PRO A 403 21.92 2.58 -10.64
CA PRO A 403 21.43 2.68 -9.25
C PRO A 403 20.79 1.40 -8.68
N ASN A 404 20.64 0.32 -9.46
CA ASN A 404 19.85 -0.85 -9.04
C ASN A 404 20.60 -2.18 -9.04
N GLY A 405 21.92 -2.16 -8.81
CA GLY A 405 22.65 -3.34 -8.34
C GLY A 405 22.85 -4.48 -9.34
N PHE A 406 22.45 -4.34 -10.60
CA PHE A 406 22.87 -5.29 -11.64
C PHE A 406 24.33 -5.04 -11.99
N SER A 407 25.16 -6.07 -11.85
CA SER A 407 26.50 -6.05 -12.41
C SER A 407 26.42 -5.97 -13.94
N GLU A 408 27.43 -5.36 -14.56
CA GLU A 408 27.55 -5.30 -16.03
C GLU A 408 27.46 -6.70 -16.66
N GLN A 409 28.01 -7.72 -15.98
CA GLN A 409 27.95 -9.10 -16.43
C GLN A 409 26.52 -9.68 -16.40
N GLU A 410 25.70 -9.33 -15.40
CA GLU A 410 24.30 -9.80 -15.33
C GLU A 410 23.45 -9.19 -16.45
N LEU A 411 23.68 -7.90 -16.78
CA LEU A 411 23.04 -7.24 -17.91
C LEU A 411 23.39 -7.94 -19.23
N ILE A 412 24.67 -8.27 -19.42
CA ILE A 412 25.17 -8.96 -20.62
C ILE A 412 24.63 -10.38 -20.70
N ASP A 413 24.68 -11.15 -19.61
CA ASP A 413 24.22 -12.54 -19.56
C ASP A 413 22.72 -12.63 -19.86
N TYR A 414 21.91 -11.72 -19.31
CA TYR A 414 20.49 -11.64 -19.60
C TYR A 414 20.21 -11.25 -21.06
N ALA A 415 20.91 -10.24 -21.59
CA ALA A 415 20.77 -9.82 -22.99
C ALA A 415 21.13 -10.94 -23.97
N CYS A 416 22.20 -11.68 -23.66
CA CYS A 416 22.60 -12.84 -24.44
C CYS A 416 21.58 -13.99 -24.30
N ALA A 417 21.03 -14.26 -23.11
CA ALA A 417 19.99 -15.28 -22.93
C ALA A 417 18.70 -14.96 -23.71
N CYS A 418 18.33 -13.68 -23.77
CA CYS A 418 17.17 -13.18 -24.50
C CYS A 418 17.26 -13.43 -26.01
N THR A 419 18.48 -13.35 -26.56
CA THR A 419 18.75 -13.46 -28.01
C THR A 419 19.22 -14.85 -28.46
N SER A 420 19.91 -15.60 -27.59
CA SER A 420 20.61 -16.86 -27.95
C SER A 420 19.75 -18.13 -27.85
N ASN A 421 18.57 -18.09 -27.24
CA ASN A 421 17.75 -19.29 -26.98
C ASN A 421 17.00 -19.87 -28.21
N GLY A 422 17.46 -19.56 -29.43
CA GLY A 422 17.07 -20.21 -30.71
C GLY A 422 15.60 -20.13 -31.13
N THR A 423 14.73 -19.58 -30.27
CA THR A 423 13.26 -19.54 -30.41
C THR A 423 12.70 -18.12 -30.30
N GLN A 424 13.54 -17.12 -30.02
CA GLN A 424 13.14 -15.74 -29.72
C GLN A 424 13.82 -14.69 -30.63
N SER A 425 13.95 -14.97 -31.94
CA SER A 425 14.58 -14.03 -32.90
C SER A 425 13.89 -12.67 -33.05
N ASN A 426 12.76 -12.45 -32.36
CA ASN A 426 11.94 -11.25 -32.45
C ASN A 426 11.83 -10.53 -31.10
N LYS A 427 12.74 -10.81 -30.16
CA LYS A 427 12.79 -10.14 -28.87
C LYS A 427 14.10 -9.41 -28.65
N THR A 428 14.02 -8.35 -27.87
CA THR A 428 15.10 -7.48 -27.47
C THR A 428 15.08 -7.38 -25.95
N ALA A 429 16.24 -7.56 -25.32
CA ALA A 429 16.40 -7.24 -23.91
C ALA A 429 16.51 -5.74 -23.73
N ILE A 430 15.83 -5.21 -22.71
CA ILE A 430 15.95 -3.82 -22.28
C ILE A 430 16.10 -3.78 -20.75
N LEU A 431 16.78 -2.77 -20.24
CA LEU A 431 16.67 -2.35 -18.85
C LEU A 431 15.53 -1.33 -18.79
N HIS A 432 14.38 -1.79 -18.32
CA HIS A 432 13.17 -0.97 -18.26
C HIS A 432 13.16 -0.10 -17.00
N ARG A 433 12.94 1.21 -17.18
CA ARG A 433 12.77 2.21 -16.12
C ARG A 433 11.31 2.66 -16.12
N PRO A 434 10.48 2.16 -15.19
CA PRO A 434 9.08 2.57 -15.11
C PRO A 434 8.96 4.10 -14.92
N PRO A 435 8.12 4.80 -15.71
CA PRO A 435 7.92 6.23 -15.53
C PRO A 435 7.43 6.56 -14.12
N GLY A 436 8.10 7.49 -13.43
CA GLY A 436 7.78 7.87 -12.05
C GLY A 436 8.30 6.91 -10.98
N ASN A 437 9.07 5.89 -11.36
CA ASN A 437 9.85 5.05 -10.44
C ASN A 437 11.12 4.55 -11.14
N GLU A 438 11.98 5.48 -11.55
CA GLU A 438 13.22 5.18 -12.27
C GLU A 438 14.23 4.39 -11.41
N SER A 439 14.02 4.35 -10.08
CA SER A 439 14.73 3.50 -9.12
C SER A 439 14.28 2.03 -9.11
N ASN A 440 13.26 1.63 -9.87
CA ASN A 440 12.83 0.23 -9.96
C ASN A 440 13.12 -0.33 -11.36
N GLU A 441 14.39 -0.38 -11.73
CA GLU A 441 14.80 -0.91 -13.02
C GLU A 441 14.57 -2.42 -13.11
N GLN A 442 14.03 -2.89 -14.24
CA GLN A 442 13.81 -4.31 -14.48
C GLN A 442 14.37 -4.76 -15.83
N LEU A 443 15.10 -5.87 -15.83
CA LEU A 443 15.53 -6.55 -17.05
C LEU A 443 14.38 -7.35 -17.64
N ILE A 444 13.94 -6.98 -18.84
CA ILE A 444 12.84 -7.65 -19.54
C ILE A 444 13.16 -7.94 -21.01
N CYS A 445 12.56 -9.01 -21.53
CA CYS A 445 12.61 -9.41 -22.94
C CYS A 445 11.31 -9.03 -23.66
N ILE A 446 11.32 -7.92 -24.39
CA ILE A 446 10.14 -7.43 -25.13
C ILE A 446 10.22 -7.78 -26.61
N GLY A 447 9.07 -7.84 -27.29
CA GLY A 447 9.05 -8.02 -28.74
C GLY A 447 9.58 -6.78 -29.47
N ASN A 448 10.29 -6.97 -30.60
CA ASN A 448 10.86 -5.86 -31.38
C ASN A 448 9.87 -4.72 -31.71
N PRO A 449 8.57 -4.95 -31.98
CA PRO A 449 7.61 -3.86 -32.20
C PRO A 449 7.37 -2.95 -30.98
N ALA A 450 7.62 -3.45 -29.77
CA ALA A 450 7.47 -2.70 -28.52
C ALA A 450 8.73 -1.91 -28.14
N VAL A 451 9.85 -2.13 -28.83
CA VAL A 451 11.11 -1.44 -28.55
C VAL A 451 10.98 0.08 -28.71
N PRO A 452 10.51 0.65 -29.85
CA PRO A 452 10.49 2.11 -30.00
C PRO A 452 9.69 2.85 -28.91
N PRO A 453 8.46 2.44 -28.53
CA PRO A 453 7.73 3.09 -27.43
C PRO A 453 8.48 3.12 -26.10
N HIS A 454 9.23 2.07 -25.77
CA HIS A 454 10.02 1.98 -24.55
C HIS A 454 11.18 3.00 -24.54
N PHE A 455 11.85 3.20 -25.67
CA PHE A 455 12.90 4.22 -25.79
C PHE A 455 12.34 5.64 -25.92
N ASP A 456 11.29 5.80 -26.71
CA ASP A 456 10.71 7.10 -26.99
C ASP A 456 10.01 7.69 -25.76
N ASN A 457 9.51 6.85 -24.83
CA ASN A 457 8.71 7.32 -23.69
C ASN A 457 9.26 6.93 -22.30
N HIS A 458 10.21 5.98 -22.15
CA HIS A 458 10.57 5.43 -20.82
C HIS A 458 12.06 5.54 -20.43
N ASN A 459 12.92 6.25 -21.17
CA ASN A 459 14.37 6.35 -20.86
C ASN A 459 15.07 4.98 -20.67
N ASP A 460 14.51 3.93 -21.27
CA ASP A 460 15.02 2.57 -21.19
C ASP A 460 16.40 2.45 -21.85
N VAL A 461 17.19 1.44 -21.44
CA VAL A 461 18.56 1.23 -21.93
C VAL A 461 18.69 -0.11 -22.64
N PHE A 462 19.51 -0.17 -23.70
CA PHE A 462 19.90 -1.41 -24.36
C PHE A 462 21.11 -2.05 -23.67
N PRO A 463 20.96 -3.20 -23.00
CA PRO A 463 22.09 -4.06 -22.71
C PRO A 463 22.53 -4.74 -24.03
N THR A 464 23.76 -4.46 -24.48
CA THR A 464 24.30 -5.06 -25.70
C THR A 464 24.91 -6.43 -25.42
N CYS A 465 24.38 -7.49 -26.03
CA CYS A 465 25.11 -8.75 -26.13
C CYS A 465 26.14 -8.64 -27.26
N GLU A 466 27.42 -8.52 -26.92
CA GLU A 466 28.47 -8.61 -27.95
C GLU A 466 28.49 -10.03 -28.51
N SER A 467 28.26 -10.14 -29.83
CA SER A 467 28.24 -11.39 -30.57
C SER A 467 29.63 -12.05 -30.55
N GLY A 468 29.93 -12.79 -29.49
CA GLY A 468 31.23 -13.42 -29.24
C GLY A 468 31.33 -14.10 -27.87
N GLN A 469 30.58 -13.65 -26.86
CA GLN A 469 30.46 -14.32 -25.57
C GLN A 469 29.30 -15.34 -25.60
N ALA A 470 29.49 -16.43 -26.33
CA ALA A 470 28.64 -17.60 -26.11
C ALA A 470 28.89 -18.10 -24.67
N VAL A 471 27.84 -18.10 -23.84
CA VAL A 471 27.81 -18.68 -22.50
C VAL A 471 28.52 -20.03 -22.54
N ARG A 472 29.73 -20.10 -21.98
CA ARG A 472 30.44 -21.37 -21.80
C ARG A 472 29.70 -22.14 -20.72
N ASN A 473 28.69 -22.90 -21.15
CA ASN A 473 27.99 -23.85 -20.28
C ASN A 473 29.01 -24.84 -19.69
N ASN A 474 29.36 -24.62 -18.42
CA ASN A 474 30.12 -25.53 -17.59
C ASN A 474 29.23 -26.75 -17.23
N ASN A 475 28.90 -27.56 -18.24
CA ASN A 475 28.31 -28.87 -18.01
C ASN A 475 29.42 -29.83 -17.55
N GLY A 476 29.67 -29.83 -16.24
CA GLY A 476 30.42 -30.86 -15.53
C GLY A 476 29.79 -32.24 -15.74
N ARG A 477 30.21 -32.92 -16.80
CA ARG A 477 29.87 -34.32 -17.06
C ARG A 477 30.82 -35.20 -16.24
N LYS A 478 30.44 -35.49 -14.98
CA LYS A 478 30.96 -36.68 -14.28
C LYS A 478 30.32 -37.91 -14.91
N ASN A 479 31.12 -38.73 -15.61
CA ASN A 479 31.02 -40.19 -15.61
C ASN A 479 32.16 -40.84 -16.39
N ARG A 480 33.00 -41.56 -15.63
CA ARG A 480 34.00 -42.60 -15.98
C ARG A 480 35.18 -42.25 -16.88
#